data_AF-A0A954I5P3-F1
#
_entry.id   AF-A0A954I5P3-F1
#
_cell.length_a   1.000
_cell.length_b   1.000
_cell.length_c   1.000
_cell.angle_alpha   90.00
_cell.angle_beta   90.00
_cell.angle_gamma   90.00
#
_symmetry.space_group_name_H-M   'P 1'
#
loop_
_entity.id
_entity.type
_entity.pdbx_description
1 polymer ?
#
loop_
_entity_poly.entity_id
_entity_poly.type
_entity_poly.pdbx_seq_one_letter_code
_entity_poly.pdbx_strand_id
1 'polypeptide(L)'
;RNNSDVRPLSETDDFRRVAEIVPSNSMMITFSRPADQYRPLYEMLRGGNAAENFPGMDQIISRIDFTTLPAFSTIEKYMSPTGGYWVTDDKGALGVQFSLKPKQ
;
A
#
# COMPACT_ATOMS: atom_id res chain seq x y z
N ARG A 1 -1.63 8.84 -2.80
CA ARG A 1 -1.47 9.37 -4.18
C ARG A 1 -0.04 9.91 -4.23
N ASN A 2 0.82 9.36 -5.08
CA ASN A 2 2.16 9.93 -5.30
C ASN A 2 1.97 11.28 -6.02
N ASN A 3 1.79 12.36 -5.26
CA ASN A 3 1.38 13.66 -5.82
C ASN A 3 2.43 14.28 -6.76
N SER A 4 3.64 13.71 -6.83
CA SER A 4 4.69 14.11 -7.77
C SER A 4 4.67 13.35 -9.09
N ASP A 5 3.90 12.25 -9.21
CA ASP A 5 3.75 11.48 -10.44
C ASP A 5 2.36 11.74 -11.05
N VAL A 6 2.30 12.74 -11.92
CA VAL A 6 1.07 13.21 -12.59
C VAL A 6 0.70 12.31 -13.79
N ARG A 7 1.51 11.28 -14.08
CA ARG A 7 1.27 10.37 -15.19
C ARG A 7 0.01 9.52 -14.94
N PRO A 8 -0.70 9.12 -16.01
CA PRO A 8 -1.75 8.12 -15.93
C PRO A 8 -1.29 6.87 -15.16
N LEU A 9 -2.19 6.24 -14.40
CA LEU A 9 -1.87 5.02 -13.63
C LEU A 9 -1.28 3.92 -14.53
N SER A 10 -1.81 3.79 -15.75
CA SER A 10 -1.34 2.88 -16.80
C SER A 10 0.12 3.09 -17.22
N GLU A 11 0.67 4.28 -16.97
CA GLU A 11 2.06 4.61 -17.29
C GLU A 11 3.03 4.33 -16.14
N THR A 12 2.52 3.96 -14.96
CA THR A 12 3.38 3.64 -13.83
C THR A 12 3.89 2.21 -13.91
N ASP A 13 5.20 2.02 -13.74
CA ASP A 13 5.85 0.70 -13.89
C ASP A 13 5.25 -0.35 -12.94
N ASP A 14 4.92 0.05 -11.72
CA ASP A 14 4.33 -0.86 -10.74
C ASP A 14 2.94 -1.35 -11.16
N PHE A 15 2.13 -0.48 -11.78
CA PHE A 15 0.83 -0.88 -12.30
C PHE A 15 0.96 -1.77 -13.53
N ARG A 16 1.88 -1.47 -14.46
CA ARG A 16 2.13 -2.33 -15.63
C ARG A 16 2.52 -3.75 -15.22
N ARG A 17 3.41 -3.89 -14.24
CA ARG A 17 3.81 -5.19 -13.67
C ARG A 17 2.65 -5.95 -13.04
N VAL A 18 1.70 -5.25 -12.41
CA VAL A 18 0.46 -5.88 -11.93
C VAL A 18 -0.40 -6.32 -13.11
N ALA A 19 -0.61 -5.45 -14.09
CA ALA A 19 -1.45 -5.72 -15.26
C ALA A 19 -0.94 -6.90 -16.12
N GLU A 20 0.38 -7.10 -16.20
CA GLU A 20 1.01 -8.25 -16.88
C GLU A 20 0.61 -9.62 -16.29
N ILE A 21 0.24 -9.67 -15.01
CA ILE A 21 -0.17 -10.89 -14.32
C ILE A 21 -1.69 -11.15 -14.49
N VAL A 22 -2.45 -10.12 -14.85
CA VAL A 22 -3.91 -10.16 -14.90
C VAL A 22 -4.38 -10.89 -16.17
N PRO A 23 -5.26 -11.91 -16.05
CA PRO A 23 -5.87 -12.56 -17.20
C PRO A 23 -6.72 -11.60 -18.05
N SER A 24 -6.75 -11.79 -19.37
CA SER A 24 -7.51 -10.94 -20.30
C SER A 24 -9.03 -10.98 -20.10
N ASN A 25 -9.57 -12.05 -19.50
CA ASN A 25 -10.98 -12.19 -19.16
C ASN A 25 -11.33 -11.63 -17.77
N SER A 26 -10.44 -10.85 -17.16
CA SER A 26 -10.72 -10.20 -15.87
C SER A 26 -11.70 -9.05 -16.05
N MET A 27 -12.72 -9.01 -15.19
CA MET A 27 -13.72 -7.93 -15.17
C MET A 27 -13.29 -6.74 -14.32
N MET A 28 -12.41 -6.97 -13.34
CA MET A 28 -11.94 -5.93 -12.44
C MET A 28 -10.47 -6.15 -12.12
N ILE A 29 -9.70 -5.07 -12.08
CA ILE A 29 -8.32 -5.03 -11.61
C ILE A 29 -8.28 -4.14 -10.37
N THR A 30 -7.70 -4.66 -9.30
CA THR A 30 -7.40 -3.88 -8.09
C THR A 30 -5.91 -3.61 -8.04
N PHE A 31 -5.54 -2.38 -7.71
CA PHE A 31 -4.16 -1.98 -7.52
C PHE A 31 -4.03 -1.14 -6.27
N SER A 32 -3.00 -1.41 -5.47
CA SER A 32 -2.70 -0.61 -4.30
C SER A 32 -1.19 -0.48 -4.10
N ARG A 33 -0.78 0.65 -3.54
CA ARG A 33 0.60 0.91 -3.11
C ARG A 33 0.58 1.10 -1.59
N PRO A 34 0.84 0.03 -0.81
CA PRO A 34 0.80 0.11 0.65
C PRO A 34 1.70 1.21 1.20
N ALA A 35 2.88 1.42 0.61
CA ALA A 35 3.81 2.47 1.01
C ALA A 35 3.17 3.87 0.98
N ASP A 36 2.42 4.20 -0.09
CA ASP A 36 1.74 5.50 -0.22
C ASP A 36 0.63 5.68 0.83
N GLN A 37 0.02 4.58 1.28
CA GLN A 37 -1.06 4.60 2.27
C GLN A 37 -0.53 4.73 3.69
N TYR A 38 0.57 4.03 4.01
CA TYR A 38 1.13 3.99 5.37
C TYR A 38 2.10 5.13 5.66
N ARG A 39 2.75 5.72 4.64
CA ARG A 39 3.73 6.80 4.83
C ARG A 39 3.21 7.97 5.69
N PRO A 40 2.02 8.54 5.43
CA PRO A 40 1.54 9.67 6.23
C PRO A 40 1.34 9.31 7.70
N LEU A 41 0.77 8.13 7.95
CA LEU A 41 0.57 7.61 9.30
C LEU A 41 1.90 7.38 10.01
N TYR A 42 2.86 6.75 9.33
CA TYR A 42 4.18 6.49 9.90
C TYR A 42 4.92 7.78 10.28
N GLU A 43 4.93 8.77 9.38
CA GLU A 43 5.60 10.06 9.64
C GLU A 43 4.89 10.85 10.76
N MET A 44 3.56 10.75 10.87
CA MET A 44 2.82 11.34 11.99
C MET A 44 3.18 10.69 13.33
N LEU A 45 3.29 9.36 13.38
CA LEU A 45 3.73 8.65 14.58
C LEU A 45 5.16 9.05 14.95
N ARG A 46 6.08 9.01 13.99
CA ARG A 46 7.48 9.41 14.17
C ARG A 46 7.62 10.87 14.63
N GLY A 47 6.71 11.74 14.17
CA GLY A 47 6.65 13.15 14.54
C GLY A 47 6.11 13.44 15.94
N GLY A 48 5.63 12.43 16.68
CA GLY A 48 5.18 12.58 18.07
C GLY A 48 3.73 13.05 18.24
N ASN A 49 2.99 13.28 17.16
CA ASN A 49 1.60 13.79 17.20
C ASN A 49 0.56 12.66 17.29
N ALA A 50 0.96 11.49 17.77
CA ALA A 50 0.14 10.28 17.76
C ALA A 50 -1.08 10.38 18.70
N ALA A 51 -0.90 10.95 19.91
CA ALA A 51 -1.98 11.03 20.91
C ALA A 51 -3.14 11.92 20.45
N GLU A 52 -2.85 13.02 19.74
CA GLU A 52 -3.88 13.94 19.21
C GLU A 52 -4.73 13.30 18.09
N ASN A 53 -4.16 12.33 17.37
CA ASN A 53 -4.80 11.70 16.21
C ASN A 53 -5.46 10.35 16.53
N PHE A 54 -5.23 9.80 17.73
CA PHE A 54 -5.78 8.50 18.15
C PHE A 54 -6.41 8.57 19.56
N PRO A 55 -7.61 9.19 19.69
CA PRO A 55 -8.29 9.31 20.97
C PRO A 55 -8.55 7.95 21.62
N GLY A 56 -8.25 7.81 22.92
CA GLY A 56 -8.47 6.58 23.67
C GLY A 56 -7.33 5.55 23.57
N MET A 57 -6.27 5.84 22.81
CA MET A 57 -5.05 5.03 22.74
C MET A 57 -3.88 5.61 23.55
N ASP A 58 -4.13 6.66 24.33
CA ASP A 58 -3.12 7.43 25.08
C ASP A 58 -2.23 6.56 25.97
N GLN A 59 -2.81 5.56 26.63
CA GLN A 59 -2.06 4.66 27.53
C GLN A 59 -1.03 3.78 26.79
N ILE A 60 -1.26 3.48 25.51
CA ILE A 60 -0.36 2.67 24.69
C ILE A 60 0.64 3.57 24.00
N ILE A 61 0.17 4.68 23.42
CA ILE A 61 1.00 5.64 22.69
C ILE A 61 2.04 6.29 23.61
N SER A 62 1.69 6.63 24.85
CA SER A 62 2.63 7.21 25.83
C SER A 62 3.75 6.26 26.28
N ARG A 63 3.61 4.95 26.05
CA ARG A 63 4.63 3.94 26.41
C ARG A 63 5.63 3.65 25.29
N ILE A 64 5.41 4.19 24.10
CA ILE A 64 6.23 3.92 22.92
C ILE A 64 6.89 5.23 22.48
N ASP A 65 8.23 5.25 22.46
CA ASP A 65 8.98 6.37 21.89
C ASP A 65 9.07 6.22 20.36
N PHE A 66 8.10 6.79 19.66
CA PHE A 66 8.05 6.76 18.19
C PHE A 66 9.14 7.61 17.53
N THR A 67 9.85 8.49 18.26
CA THR A 67 10.94 9.29 17.68
C THR A 67 12.15 8.42 17.30
N THR A 68 12.24 7.23 17.87
CA THR A 68 13.27 6.22 17.56
C THR A 68 13.02 5.48 16.23
N LEU A 69 11.84 5.66 15.62
CA LEU A 69 11.52 5.05 14.34
C LEU A 69 12.48 5.55 13.24
N PRO A 70 13.04 4.65 12.41
CA PRO A 70 13.90 5.06 11.31
C PRO A 70 13.11 5.86 10.26
N ALA A 71 13.81 6.50 9.32
CA ALA A 71 13.16 7.13 8.17
C ALA A 71 12.31 6.12 7.39
N PHE A 72 11.14 6.53 6.88
CA PHE A 72 10.19 5.63 6.20
C PHE A 72 10.81 4.85 5.04
N SER A 73 11.79 5.42 4.33
CA SER A 73 12.53 4.75 3.25
C SER A 73 13.19 3.43 3.69
N THR A 74 13.50 3.27 4.98
CA THR A 74 14.09 2.04 5.54
C THR A 74 13.09 0.88 5.53
N ILE A 75 11.81 1.17 5.79
CA ILE A 75 10.74 0.17 5.84
C ILE A 75 10.00 0.04 4.51
N GLU A 76 9.98 1.10 3.71
CA GLU A 76 9.32 1.18 2.40
C GLU A 76 9.74 0.03 1.47
N LYS A 77 11.02 -0.37 1.51
CA LYS A 77 11.55 -1.47 0.71
C LYS A 77 10.89 -2.84 0.96
N TYR A 78 10.22 -3.00 2.10
CA TYR A 78 9.47 -4.22 2.43
C TYR A 78 7.99 -4.14 2.00
N MET A 79 7.53 -2.97 1.55
CA MET A 79 6.15 -2.74 1.14
C MET A 79 6.03 -2.85 -0.37
N SER A 80 5.82 -4.07 -0.86
CA SER A 80 5.64 -4.30 -2.30
C SER A 80 4.26 -3.83 -2.78
N PRO A 81 4.14 -3.30 -4.00
CA PRO A 81 2.85 -3.03 -4.61
C PRO A 81 2.00 -4.30 -4.66
N THR A 82 0.70 -4.13 -4.46
CA THR A 82 -0.26 -5.24 -4.46
C THR A 82 -1.21 -5.10 -5.63
N GLY A 83 -1.49 -6.23 -6.25
CA GLY A 83 -2.45 -6.36 -7.34
C GLY A 83 -3.55 -7.34 -6.98
N GLY A 84 -4.61 -7.30 -7.77
CA GLY A 84 -5.62 -8.34 -7.74
C GLY A 84 -6.51 -8.24 -8.95
N TYR A 85 -7.22 -9.33 -9.22
CA TYR A 85 -8.17 -9.37 -10.32
C TYR A 85 -9.37 -10.23 -9.95
N TRP A 86 -10.46 -9.99 -10.66
CA TRP A 86 -11.67 -10.79 -10.57
C TRP A 86 -12.02 -11.36 -11.93
N VAL A 87 -12.18 -12.67 -11.98
CA VAL A 87 -12.71 -13.40 -13.15
C VAL A 87 -14.07 -13.95 -12.77
N THR A 88 -15.02 -13.89 -13.70
CA THR A 88 -16.32 -14.54 -13.54
C THR A 88 -16.53 -15.56 -14.65
N ASP A 89 -17.24 -16.62 -14.32
CA ASP A 89 -17.69 -17.64 -15.25
C ASP A 89 -19.09 -18.15 -14.84
N ASP A 90 -19.60 -19.15 -15.57
CA ASP A 90 -20.91 -19.76 -15.30
C ASP A 90 -21.01 -20.41 -13.89
N LYS A 91 -19.89 -20.59 -13.19
CA LYS A 91 -19.81 -21.21 -11.86
C LYS A 91 -19.63 -20.18 -10.74
N GLY A 92 -19.45 -18.91 -11.05
CA GLY A 92 -19.39 -17.82 -10.07
C GLY A 92 -18.25 -16.84 -10.32
N ALA A 93 -17.69 -16.30 -9.24
CA ALA A 93 -16.63 -15.29 -9.29
C ALA A 93 -15.40 -15.76 -8.50
N LEU A 94 -14.22 -15.65 -9.11
CA LEU A 94 -12.91 -15.87 -8.49
C LEU A 94 -12.20 -14.53 -8.33
N GLY A 95 -11.97 -14.14 -7.07
CA GLY A 95 -11.10 -13.02 -6.72
C GLY A 95 -9.71 -13.52 -6.35
N VAL A 96 -8.67 -12.98 -7.00
CA VAL A 96 -7.26 -13.25 -6.67
C VAL A 96 -6.62 -11.95 -6.20
N GLN A 97 -5.89 -12.02 -5.09
CA GLN A 97 -5.14 -10.91 -4.56
C GLN A 97 -3.69 -11.35 -4.31
N PHE A 98 -2.73 -10.53 -4.71
CA PHE A 98 -1.32 -10.88 -4.68
C PHE A 98 -0.44 -9.66 -4.38
N SER A 99 0.76 -9.93 -3.88
CA SER A 99 1.83 -8.94 -3.74
C SER A 99 2.90 -9.19 -4.79
N LEU A 100 3.40 -8.13 -5.41
CA LEU A 100 4.58 -8.25 -6.26
C LEU A 100 5.79 -8.64 -5.40
N LYS A 101 6.77 -9.32 -6.00
CA LYS A 101 8.06 -9.51 -5.34
C LYS A 101 8.74 -8.14 -5.15
N PRO A 102 9.43 -7.91 -4.01
CA PRO A 102 10.24 -6.71 -3.82
C PRO A 102 11.21 -6.51 -4.98
N LYS A 103 11.43 -5.26 -5.40
CA LYS A 103 12.51 -4.93 -6.34
C LYS A 103 13.82 -5.21 -5.58
N GLN A 104 14.60 -6.20 -6.02
CA GLN A 104 15.93 -6.50 -5.48
C GLN A 104 16.89 -5.36 -5.75
#